data_AF-A0A1V5LSD3-F1
#
_entry.id   AF-A0A1V5LSD3-F1
#
_cell.length_a   1.000
_cell.length_b   1.000
_cell.length_c   1.000
_cell.angle_alpha   90.00
_cell.angle_beta   90.00
_cell.angle_gamma   90.00
#
_symmetry.space_group_name_H-M   'P 1'
#
loop_
_entity.id
_entity.type
_entity.pdbx_description
1 polymer ?
#
loop_
_entity_poly.entity_id
_entity_poly.type
_entity_poly.pdbx_seq_one_letter_code
_entity_poly.pdbx_strand_id
1 'polypeptide(L)'
;MLGPFFAITIATIVGVSQQGVAVAIFIILGYWIARLVEDYVVVPRFIGHAVELHPLAIIFAVLCGEVMAGALGMLIAIPVAATIKEILDFYYPPPGKQGYLAYIKPKSDQTRSEQAKSNQDE
;
A
#
# COMPACT_ATOMS: atom_id res chain seq x y z
N MET A 1 -5.97 -10.90 6.98
CA MET A 1 -6.57 -10.70 8.32
C MET A 1 -6.40 -11.93 9.22
N LEU A 2 -6.65 -13.15 8.74
CA LEU A 2 -6.52 -14.36 9.58
C LEU A 2 -5.10 -14.63 10.11
N GLY A 3 -4.05 -14.39 9.31
CA GLY A 3 -2.66 -14.69 9.70
C GLY A 3 -2.21 -14.07 11.03
N PRO A 4 -2.33 -12.75 11.20
CA PRO A 4 -1.95 -12.08 12.45
C PRO A 4 -2.74 -12.56 13.69
N PHE A 5 -4.02 -12.88 13.53
CA PHE A 5 -4.83 -13.47 14.61
C PHE A 5 -4.32 -14.85 15.02
N PHE A 6 -4.00 -15.73 14.06
CA PHE A 6 -3.42 -17.04 14.38
C PHE A 6 -2.04 -16.91 15.02
N ALA A 7 -1.22 -15.98 14.54
CA ALA A 7 0.11 -15.73 15.09
C ALA A 7 0.06 -15.30 16.56
N ILE A 8 -0.80 -14.34 16.93
CA ILE A 8 -0.91 -13.90 18.33
C ILE A 8 -1.50 -15.01 19.22
N THR A 9 -2.48 -15.78 18.74
CA THR A 9 -3.06 -16.88 19.50
C THR A 9 -1.99 -17.93 19.84
N ILE A 10 -1.20 -18.36 18.86
CA ILE A 10 -0.12 -19.33 19.08
C ILE A 10 0.95 -18.75 20.01
N ALA A 11 1.38 -17.50 19.76
CA ALA A 11 2.40 -16.85 20.57
C ALA A 11 1.98 -16.71 22.05
N THR A 12 0.71 -16.39 22.30
CA THR A 12 0.18 -16.24 23.66
C THR A 12 0.12 -17.57 24.38
N ILE A 13 -0.36 -18.64 23.72
CA ILE A 13 -0.40 -19.99 24.32
C ILE A 13 1.02 -20.45 24.68
N VAL A 14 1.96 -20.31 23.76
CA VAL A 14 3.35 -20.73 23.95
C VAL A 14 4.05 -19.90 25.03
N GLY A 15 3.83 -18.59 25.06
CA GLY A 15 4.42 -17.69 26.05
C GLY A 15 3.90 -17.95 27.46
N VAL A 16 2.59 -18.12 27.61
CA VAL A 16 1.97 -18.45 28.90
C VAL A 16 2.41 -19.83 29.39
N SER A 17 2.55 -20.81 28.49
CA SER A 17 3.00 -22.15 28.85
C SER A 17 4.43 -22.20 29.39
N GLN A 18 5.31 -21.29 28.96
CA GLN A 18 6.73 -21.32 29.35
C GLN A 18 7.05 -20.40 30.53
N GLN A 19 6.41 -19.23 30.60
CA GLN A 19 6.77 -18.17 31.56
C GLN A 19 5.60 -17.71 32.44
N GLY A 20 4.44 -18.38 32.33
CA GLY A 20 3.24 -18.06 33.09
C GLY A 20 2.44 -16.88 32.54
N VAL A 21 1.32 -16.58 33.21
CA VAL A 21 0.30 -15.63 32.70
C VAL A 21 0.81 -14.19 32.60
N ALA A 22 1.81 -13.81 33.42
CA ALA A 22 2.36 -12.45 33.43
C ALA A 22 2.92 -12.01 32.06
N VAL A 23 3.40 -12.96 31.25
CA VAL A 23 3.98 -12.67 29.93
C VAL A 23 2.94 -12.38 28.86
N ALA A 24 1.68 -12.79 29.06
CA ALA A 24 0.59 -12.51 28.13
C ALA A 24 0.41 -11.01 27.89
N ILE A 25 0.58 -10.18 28.92
CA ILE A 25 0.44 -8.73 28.83
C ILE A 25 1.48 -8.14 27.87
N PHE A 26 2.74 -8.59 27.97
CA PHE A 26 3.81 -8.13 27.09
C PHE A 26 3.61 -8.57 25.64
N ILE A 27 3.11 -9.80 25.41
CA ILE A 27 2.82 -10.32 24.07
C ILE A 27 1.70 -9.52 23.41
N ILE A 28 0.60 -9.30 24.14
CA ILE A 28 -0.55 -8.54 23.63
C ILE A 28 -0.15 -7.09 23.34
N LEU A 29 0.56 -6.45 24.25
CA LEU A 29 0.99 -5.05 24.09
C LEU A 29 1.99 -4.90 22.94
N GLY A 30 2.98 -5.79 22.84
CA GLY A 30 3.96 -5.79 21.77
C GLY A 30 3.32 -6.00 20.39
N TYR A 31 2.39 -6.95 20.29
CA TYR A 31 1.64 -7.15 19.05
C TYR A 31 0.76 -5.94 18.71
N TRP A 32 0.11 -5.32 19.69
CA TRP A 32 -0.74 -4.16 19.43
C TRP A 32 0.07 -2.98 18.86
N ILE A 33 1.27 -2.74 19.40
CA ILE A 33 2.20 -1.74 18.86
C ILE A 33 2.64 -2.12 17.45
N ALA A 34 3.02 -3.38 17.22
CA ALA A 34 3.40 -3.86 15.89
C ALA A 34 2.27 -3.66 14.88
N ARG A 35 1.02 -3.91 15.29
CA ARG A 35 -0.17 -3.73 14.46
C ARG A 35 -0.42 -2.28 14.10
N LEU A 36 -0.25 -1.37 15.07
CA LEU A 36 -0.31 0.07 14.81
C LEU A 36 0.76 0.50 13.81
N VAL A 37 1.99 0.02 13.93
CA VAL A 37 3.04 0.31 12.94
C VAL A 37 2.67 -0.26 11.58
N GLU A 38 2.10 -1.46 11.54
CA GLU A 38 1.69 -2.10 10.31
C GLU A 38 0.61 -1.28 9.60
N ASP A 39 -0.46 -0.92 10.31
CA ASP A 39 -1.61 -0.24 9.73
C ASP A 39 -1.30 1.23 9.36
N TYR A 40 -0.41 1.93 10.09
CA TYR A 40 -0.12 3.35 9.88
C TYR A 40 1.19 3.67 9.15
N VAL A 41 2.14 2.74 9.07
CA VAL A 41 3.45 2.99 8.44
C VAL A 41 3.70 2.01 7.32
N VAL A 42 3.53 0.72 7.57
CA VAL A 42 3.80 -0.33 6.60
C VAL A 42 2.76 -0.25 5.48
N VAL A 43 1.49 -0.50 5.77
CA VAL A 43 0.37 -0.48 4.82
C VAL A 43 0.40 0.76 3.90
N PRO A 44 0.44 2.01 4.41
CA PRO A 44 0.45 3.19 3.53
C PRO A 44 1.73 3.33 2.71
N ARG A 45 2.89 2.87 3.22
CA ARG A 45 4.14 2.90 2.45
C ARG A 45 4.16 1.88 1.31
N PHE A 46 3.54 0.72 1.50
CA PHE A 46 3.43 -0.31 0.45
C PHE A 46 2.33 -0.03 -0.56
N ILE A 47 1.20 0.55 -0.13
CA ILE A 47 0.05 0.90 -0.99
C ILE A 47 0.19 2.32 -1.55
N GLY A 48 1.44 2.81 -1.66
CA GLY A 48 1.85 4.22 -1.72
C GLY A 48 1.18 5.17 -2.72
N HIS A 49 0.32 4.72 -3.62
CA HIS A 49 -0.52 5.60 -4.43
C HIS A 49 -1.89 4.93 -4.59
N ALA A 50 -2.89 5.42 -3.86
CA ALA A 50 -4.28 5.00 -4.06
C ALA A 50 -4.61 5.22 -5.54
N VAL A 51 -5.06 4.17 -6.21
CA VAL A 51 -5.47 4.26 -7.61
C VAL A 51 -6.62 5.26 -7.66
N GLU A 52 -6.43 6.40 -8.33
CA GLU A 52 -7.43 7.47 -8.49
C GLU A 52 -8.58 7.01 -9.40
N LEU A 53 -9.27 5.93 -9.03
CA LEU A 53 -10.47 5.47 -9.70
C LEU A 53 -11.64 6.30 -9.21
N HIS A 54 -12.36 6.88 -10.16
CA HIS A 54 -13.63 7.52 -9.88
C HIS A 54 -14.58 6.47 -9.24
N PRO A 55 -15.20 6.73 -8.06
CA PRO A 55 -16.03 5.75 -7.35
C PRO A 55 -17.13 5.13 -8.22
N LEU A 56 -17.69 5.93 -9.14
CA LEU A 56 -18.72 5.49 -10.09
C LEU A 56 -18.21 4.38 -11.05
N ALA A 57 -16.94 4.45 -11.48
CA ALA A 57 -16.35 3.44 -12.37
C ALA A 57 -16.23 2.08 -11.66
N ILE A 58 -15.92 2.10 -10.36
CA ILE A 58 -15.87 0.89 -9.52
C ILE A 58 -17.26 0.30 -9.38
N ILE A 59 -18.27 1.12 -9.05
CA ILE A 59 -19.66 0.67 -8.94
C ILE A 59 -20.14 0.05 -10.26
N PHE A 60 -19.88 0.73 -11.38
CA PHE A 60 -20.24 0.22 -12.70
C PHE A 60 -19.57 -1.11 -13.03
N ALA A 61 -18.26 -1.23 -12.76
CA ALA A 61 -17.53 -2.48 -12.98
C ALA A 61 -18.06 -3.62 -12.11
N VAL A 62 -18.40 -3.35 -10.84
CA VAL A 62 -18.97 -4.34 -9.92
C VAL A 62 -20.33 -4.81 -10.42
N LEU A 63 -21.21 -3.91 -10.86
CA LEU A 63 -22.52 -4.27 -11.42
C LEU A 63 -22.38 -5.08 -12.72
N CYS A 64 -21.45 -4.70 -13.60
CA CYS A 64 -21.15 -5.50 -14.79
C CYS A 64 -20.62 -6.90 -14.42
N GLY A 65 -19.70 -6.98 -13.44
CA GLY A 65 -19.18 -8.24 -12.94
C GLY A 65 -20.27 -9.13 -12.32
N GLU A 66 -21.18 -8.53 -11.56
CA GLU A 66 -22.34 -9.20 -10.98
C GLU A 66 -23.20 -9.88 -12.05
N VAL A 67 -23.54 -9.16 -13.13
CA VAL A 67 -24.38 -9.72 -14.20
C VAL A 67 -23.64 -10.83 -14.98
N MET A 68 -22.31 -10.73 -15.13
CA MET A 68 -21.52 -11.70 -15.91
C MET A 68 -21.25 -13.01 -15.16
N ALA A 69 -20.87 -12.94 -13.87
CA ALA A 69 -20.42 -14.09 -13.09
C ALA A 69 -20.94 -14.12 -11.64
N GLY A 70 -21.96 -13.32 -11.32
CA GLY A 70 -22.54 -13.23 -9.99
C GLY A 70 -21.56 -12.69 -8.95
N ALA A 71 -21.60 -13.28 -7.75
CA ALA A 71 -20.73 -12.88 -6.64
C ALA A 71 -19.23 -12.97 -6.96
N LEU A 72 -18.81 -13.94 -7.77
CA LEU A 72 -17.41 -14.06 -8.19
C LEU A 72 -17.00 -12.92 -9.12
N GLY A 73 -17.90 -12.46 -9.99
CA GLY A 73 -17.63 -11.33 -10.86
C GLY A 73 -17.49 -10.02 -10.09
N MET A 74 -18.24 -9.83 -9.01
CA MET A 74 -18.08 -8.67 -8.12
C MET A 74 -16.70 -8.62 -7.45
N LEU A 75 -16.15 -9.76 -7.03
CA LEU A 75 -14.82 -9.84 -6.41
C LEU A 75 -13.71 -9.44 -7.39
N ILE A 76 -13.82 -9.90 -8.64
CA ILE A 76 -12.81 -9.68 -9.68
C ILE A 76 -12.98 -8.31 -10.37
N ALA A 77 -14.16 -7.69 -10.27
CA ALA A 77 -14.44 -6.41 -10.93
C ALA A 77 -13.48 -5.28 -10.53
N ILE A 78 -13.11 -5.18 -9.25
CA ILE A 78 -12.22 -4.11 -8.74
C ILE A 78 -10.82 -4.17 -9.38
N PRO A 79 -10.07 -5.29 -9.31
CA PRO A 79 -8.74 -5.37 -9.92
C PRO A 79 -8.79 -5.24 -11.45
N VAL A 80 -9.85 -5.71 -12.10
CA VAL A 80 -10.03 -5.53 -13.55
C VAL A 80 -10.24 -4.06 -13.91
N ALA A 81 -11.14 -3.36 -13.21
CA ALA A 81 -11.38 -1.93 -13.41
C ALA A 81 -10.10 -1.10 -13.20
N ALA A 82 -9.33 -1.41 -12.15
CA ALA A 82 -8.05 -0.76 -11.89
C ALA A 82 -7.04 -1.00 -13.02
N THR A 83 -6.96 -2.24 -13.52
CA THR A 83 -6.06 -2.60 -14.63
C THR A 83 -6.43 -1.89 -15.92
N ILE A 84 -7.72 -1.82 -16.26
CA ILE A 84 -8.21 -1.10 -17.45
C ILE A 84 -7.86 0.39 -17.37
N LYS A 85 -8.08 1.00 -16.19
CA LYS A 85 -7.72 2.41 -15.95
C LYS A 85 -6.22 2.63 -16.14
N GLU A 86 -5.36 1.77 -15.60
CA GLU A 86 -3.90 1.89 -15.76
C GLU A 86 -3.46 1.72 -17.21
N ILE A 87 -4.06 0.81 -17.96
CA ILE A 87 -3.79 0.66 -19.40
C ILE A 87 -4.21 1.92 -20.16
N LEU A 88 -5.36 2.50 -19.83
CA LEU A 88 -5.85 3.71 -20.47
C LEU A 88 -4.96 4.91 -20.17
N ASP A 89 -4.52 5.06 -18.92
CA ASP A 89 -3.56 6.08 -18.51
C ASP A 89 -2.19 5.92 -19.20
N PHE A 90 -1.80 4.69 -19.52
CA PHE A 90 -0.56 4.41 -20.24
C PHE A 90 -0.66 4.80 -21.72
N TYR A 91 -1.78 4.51 -22.38
CA TYR A 91 -1.95 4.78 -23.81
C TYR A 91 -2.42 6.21 -24.11
N TYR A 92 -3.31 6.76 -23.27
CA TYR A 92 -3.77 8.15 -23.29
C TYR A 92 -3.38 8.85 -21.99
N PRO A 93 -2.11 9.26 -21.84
CA PRO A 93 -1.67 9.98 -20.66
C PRO A 93 -2.44 11.30 -20.52
N PRO A 94 -3.16 11.53 -19.40
CA PRO A 94 -3.95 12.74 -19.24
C PRO A 94 -3.03 13.98 -19.19
N PRO A 95 -3.33 15.05 -19.96
CA PRO A 95 -2.56 16.28 -19.94
C PRO A 95 -2.72 16.96 -18.57
N GLY A 96 -1.69 16.82 -17.73
CA GLY A 96 -1.72 17.27 -16.34
C GLY A 96 -0.74 16.53 -15.41
N LYS A 97 -0.23 15.36 -15.81
CA LYS A 97 0.82 14.62 -15.05
C LYS A 97 2.22 15.26 -15.14
N GLN A 98 2.35 16.49 -15.64
CA GLN A 98 3.63 17.23 -15.73
C GLN A 98 4.27 17.47 -14.36
N GLY A 99 3.47 17.52 -13.28
CA GLY A 99 3.96 17.60 -11.90
C GLY A 99 4.58 16.31 -11.35
N TYR A 100 4.24 15.13 -11.90
CA TYR A 100 4.89 13.87 -11.50
C TYR A 100 6.34 13.87 -11.94
N LEU A 101 6.64 14.26 -13.18
CA LEU A 101 8.02 14.30 -13.69
C LEU A 101 8.90 15.36 -13.01
N ALA A 102 8.29 16.40 -12.42
CA ALA A 102 8.97 17.34 -11.54
C ALA A 102 9.31 16.74 -10.15
N TYR A 103 8.58 15.72 -9.71
CA TYR A 103 8.81 14.99 -8.46
C TYR A 103 9.77 13.80 -8.64
N ILE A 104 9.81 13.19 -9.85
CA ILE A 104 10.80 12.16 -10.22
C ILE A 104 12.09 12.79 -10.79
N LYS A 105 12.45 14.01 -10.37
CA LYS A 105 13.81 14.53 -10.63
C LYS A 105 14.75 13.90 -9.60
N PRO A 106 15.58 12.90 -9.96
CA PRO A 106 16.42 12.21 -8.99
C PRO A 106 17.44 13.19 -8.37
N LYS A 107 17.65 13.09 -7.06
CA LYS A 107 18.60 13.91 -6.28
C LYS A 107 20.06 13.83 -6.81
N SER A 108 20.36 12.88 -7.69
CA SER A 108 21.67 12.74 -8.36
C SER A 108 22.07 13.99 -9.18
N ASP A 109 21.11 14.71 -9.75
CA ASP A 109 21.40 15.92 -10.53
C ASP A 109 21.69 17.14 -9.63
N GLN A 110 21.15 17.15 -8.40
CA GLN A 110 21.41 18.24 -7.45
C GLN A 110 22.84 18.18 -6.93
N THR A 111 23.32 17.01 -6.52
CA THR A 111 24.68 16.82 -6.00
C THR A 111 25.75 17.15 -7.04
N ARG A 112 25.51 16.82 -8.33
CA ARG A 112 26.44 17.13 -9.41
C ARG A 112 26.53 18.64 -9.68
N SER A 113 25.40 19.36 -9.52
CA SER A 113 25.36 20.83 -9.67
C SER A 113 25.95 21.60 -8.48
N GLU A 114 25.93 21.01 -7.28
CA GLU A 114 26.53 21.60 -6.07
C GLU A 114 28.04 21.36 -6.03
N GLN A 115 28.49 20.16 -6.41
CA GLN A 115 29.93 19.83 -6.52
C GLN A 115 30.62 20.60 -7.66
N ALA A 116 29.91 20.84 -8.77
CA ALA A 116 30.44 21.66 -9.85
C ALA A 116 30.67 23.12 -9.44
N LYS A 117 29.91 23.64 -8.47
CA LYS A 117 30.11 24.99 -7.92
C LYS A 117 31.24 25.02 -6.89
N SER A 118 31.31 24.04 -6.00
CA SER A 118 32.39 23.94 -5.00
C SER A 118 33.78 23.81 -5.60
N ASN A 119 33.93 23.11 -6.74
CA ASN A 119 35.22 22.97 -7.42
C ASN A 119 35.60 24.19 -8.28
N GLN A 120 34.70 25.16 -8.42
CA GLN A 120 34.92 26.37 -9.20
C GLN A 120 35.37 27.54 -8.32
N ASP A 121 35.27 27.37 -7.00
CA ASP A 121 35.60 28.35 -5.96
C ASP A 121 36.95 28.04 -5.24
N GLU A 122 37.69 27.01 -5.67
CA GLU A 122 39.05 26.62 -5.21
C GLU A 122 40.10 26.84 -6.31
#